data_AF-A0A8T4VUH3-F1
#
_entry.id   AF-A0A8T4VUH3-F1
#
_cell.length_a   1.000
_cell.length_b   1.000
_cell.length_c   1.000
_cell.angle_alpha   90.00
_cell.angle_beta   90.00
_cell.angle_gamma   90.00
#
_symmetry.space_group_name_H-M   'P 1'
#
loop_
_entity.id
_entity.type
_entity.pdbx_description
1 polymer ?
#
loop_
_entity_poly.entity_id
_entity_poly.type
_entity_poly.pdbx_seq_one_letter_code
_entity_poly.pdbx_strand_id
1 'polypeptide(L)'
;MLSDEDGQRAVRYARRVIERHVRGDEIPDLDADEPFTARAGVFVTLNRHPSGDLRGCIGIPEPSMQLAAALREAATSATRDPRFPPLQAEELDAITVEVTVLTPPEQIEVDAPGKYPES
;
A
#
# COMPACT_ATOMS: atom_id res chain seq x y z
N MET A 1 -13.41 10.07 1.33
CA MET A 1 -12.92 9.17 2.40
C MET A 1 -13.30 7.76 2.01
N LEU A 2 -12.40 6.80 2.20
CA LEU A 2 -12.69 5.39 1.99
C LEU A 2 -13.61 4.88 3.10
N SER A 3 -14.54 4.00 2.77
CA SER A 3 -15.33 3.27 3.76
C SER A 3 -14.52 2.10 4.33
N ASP A 4 -15.00 1.51 5.44
CA ASP A 4 -14.42 0.27 5.97
C ASP A 4 -14.50 -0.88 4.95
N GLU A 5 -15.54 -0.90 4.11
CA GLU A 5 -15.70 -1.88 3.04
C GLU A 5 -14.60 -1.71 1.98
N ASP A 6 -14.31 -0.48 1.57
CA ASP A 6 -13.21 -0.16 0.66
C ASP A 6 -11.86 -0.56 1.26
N GLY A 7 -11.65 -0.27 2.55
CA GLY A 7 -10.44 -0.66 3.28
C GLY A 7 -10.25 -2.18 3.28
N GLN A 8 -11.30 -2.94 3.56
CA GLN A 8 -11.24 -4.40 3.50
C GLN A 8 -10.98 -4.92 2.08
N ARG A 9 -11.58 -4.31 1.06
CA ARG A 9 -11.31 -4.66 -0.35
C ARG A 9 -9.85 -4.40 -0.70
N ALA A 10 -9.29 -3.27 -0.30
CA ALA A 10 -7.90 -2.90 -0.53
C ALA A 10 -6.93 -3.89 0.14
N VAL A 11 -7.14 -4.22 1.42
CA VAL A 11 -6.27 -5.17 2.15
C VAL A 11 -6.36 -6.58 1.56
N ARG A 12 -7.56 -7.07 1.25
CA ARG A 12 -7.74 -8.37 0.59
C ARG A 12 -7.07 -8.41 -0.78
N TYR A 13 -7.17 -7.33 -1.54
CA TYR A 13 -6.52 -7.22 -2.84
C TYR A 13 -5.00 -7.23 -2.71
N ALA A 14 -4.43 -6.38 -1.84
CA ALA A 14 -2.99 -6.32 -1.59
C ALA A 14 -2.45 -7.69 -1.16
N ARG A 15 -3.12 -8.38 -0.23
CA ARG A 15 -2.75 -9.74 0.19
C ARG A 15 -2.76 -10.73 -0.99
N ARG A 16 -3.80 -10.68 -1.83
CA ARG A 16 -3.90 -11.56 -3.01
C ARG A 16 -2.79 -11.27 -4.02
N VAL A 17 -2.46 -10.00 -4.26
CA VAL A 17 -1.35 -9.60 -5.14
C VAL A 17 -0.04 -10.16 -4.61
N ILE A 18 0.25 -9.99 -3.32
CA ILE A 18 1.47 -10.51 -2.66
C ILE A 18 1.57 -12.03 -2.83
N GLU A 19 0.52 -12.75 -2.47
CA GLU A 19 0.48 -14.21 -2.54
C GLU A 19 0.70 -14.72 -3.97
N ARG A 20 0.04 -14.12 -4.97
CA ARG A 20 0.19 -14.50 -6.38
C ARG A 20 1.58 -14.15 -6.90
N HIS A 21 2.08 -12.95 -6.58
CA HIS A 21 3.40 -12.51 -7.02
C HIS A 21 4.52 -13.40 -6.49
N VAL A 22 4.47 -13.76 -5.20
CA VAL A 22 5.47 -14.63 -4.57
C VAL A 22 5.42 -16.05 -5.14
N ARG A 23 4.23 -16.56 -5.48
CA ARG A 23 4.06 -17.88 -6.11
C ARG A 23 4.36 -17.91 -7.61
N GLY A 24 4.54 -16.74 -8.25
CA GLY A 24 4.73 -16.63 -9.69
C GLY A 24 3.44 -16.83 -10.50
N ASP A 25 2.29 -16.67 -9.87
CA ASP A 25 0.97 -16.81 -10.50
C ASP A 25 0.52 -15.50 -11.15
N GLU A 26 -0.50 -15.60 -12.02
CA GLU A 26 -1.20 -14.44 -12.54
C GLU A 26 -1.86 -13.63 -11.41
N ILE A 27 -1.63 -12.32 -11.44
CA ILE A 27 -2.21 -11.36 -10.49
C ILE A 27 -3.55 -10.90 -11.07
N PRO A 28 -4.67 -11.14 -10.38
CA PRO A 28 -5.97 -10.67 -10.84
C PRO A 28 -6.06 -9.14 -10.74
N ASP A 29 -6.92 -8.56 -11.57
CA ASP A 29 -7.29 -7.17 -11.44
C ASP A 29 -8.31 -6.98 -10.30
N LEU A 30 -8.33 -5.77 -9.75
CA LEU A 30 -9.38 -5.32 -8.84
C LEU A 30 -10.50 -4.70 -9.67
N ASP A 31 -11.75 -4.82 -9.21
CA ASP A 31 -12.88 -4.17 -9.86
C ASP A 31 -12.64 -2.67 -10.02
N ALA A 32 -12.97 -2.16 -11.20
CA ALA A 32 -12.72 -0.79 -11.61
C ALA A 32 -13.90 0.14 -11.25
N ASP A 33 -14.21 0.23 -9.97
CA ASP A 33 -15.19 1.15 -9.39
C ASP A 33 -14.55 2.14 -8.42
N GLU A 34 -15.26 3.21 -8.07
CA GLU A 34 -14.81 4.14 -7.03
C GLU A 34 -14.77 3.43 -5.66
N PRO A 35 -13.74 3.65 -4.82
CA PRO A 35 -12.67 4.64 -4.96
C PRO A 35 -11.43 4.14 -5.72
N PHE A 36 -11.45 2.93 -6.28
CA PHE A 36 -10.27 2.29 -6.87
C PHE A 36 -9.86 2.84 -8.25
N THR A 37 -10.78 3.51 -8.94
CA THR A 37 -10.53 4.29 -10.16
C THR A 37 -9.95 5.68 -9.92
N ALA A 38 -10.13 6.23 -8.71
CA ALA A 38 -9.53 7.51 -8.32
C ALA A 38 -8.02 7.40 -8.18
N ARG A 39 -7.31 8.53 -8.36
CA ARG A 39 -5.87 8.60 -8.12
C ARG A 39 -5.60 8.88 -6.66
N ALA A 40 -4.72 8.10 -6.05
CA ALA A 40 -4.32 8.26 -4.66
C ALA A 40 -2.91 7.71 -4.45
N GLY A 41 -2.19 8.29 -3.48
CA GLY A 41 -0.97 7.68 -2.97
C GLY A 41 -1.30 6.48 -2.09
N VAL A 42 -0.43 5.48 -2.04
CA VAL A 42 -0.64 4.30 -1.19
C VAL A 42 0.67 3.68 -0.72
N PHE A 43 0.68 3.16 0.51
CA PHE A 43 1.73 2.32 1.05
C PHE A 43 1.16 0.94 1.41
N VAL A 44 1.92 -0.10 1.10
CA VAL A 44 1.63 -1.47 1.55
C VAL A 44 2.76 -1.91 2.48
N THR A 45 2.37 -2.24 3.70
CA THR A 45 3.30 -2.67 4.76
C THR A 45 3.04 -4.13 5.10
N LEU A 46 4.11 -4.91 5.15
CA LEU A 46 4.13 -6.30 5.59
C LEU A 46 4.75 -6.33 6.97
N ASN A 47 4.06 -6.94 7.93
CA ASN A 47 4.59 -7.15 9.28
C ASN A 47 4.60 -8.65 9.59
N ARG A 48 5.61 -9.12 10.33
CA ARG A 48 5.67 -10.50 10.80
C ARG A 48 4.57 -10.75 11.83
N HIS A 49 3.96 -11.91 11.79
CA HIS A 49 2.98 -12.36 12.77
C HIS A 49 3.53 -13.55 13.56
N PRO A 50 3.43 -13.57 14.90
CA PRO A 50 2.70 -12.60 15.75
C PRO A 50 3.52 -11.40 16.24
N SER A 51 4.82 -11.29 15.89
CA SER A 51 5.71 -10.30 16.53
C SER A 51 5.39 -8.84 16.19
N GLY A 52 4.78 -8.58 15.04
CA GLY A 52 4.50 -7.23 14.53
C GLY A 52 5.69 -6.55 13.87
N ASP A 53 6.85 -7.22 13.75
CA ASP A 53 8.05 -6.61 13.20
C ASP A 53 7.92 -6.32 11.70
N LEU A 54 8.45 -5.18 11.25
CA LEU A 54 8.47 -4.82 9.83
C LEU A 54 9.16 -5.90 8.98
N ARG A 55 8.47 -6.36 7.94
CA ARG A 55 8.96 -7.34 6.95
C ARG A 55 9.18 -6.75 5.56
N GLY A 56 8.53 -5.64 5.25
CA GLY A 56 8.69 -4.90 4.01
C GLY A 56 7.67 -3.77 3.95
N CYS A 57 8.03 -2.64 3.35
CA CYS A 57 7.12 -1.53 3.16
C CYS A 57 7.55 -0.73 1.94
N ILE A 58 6.65 -0.63 0.96
CA ILE A 58 6.84 0.22 -0.22
C ILE A 58 5.53 0.93 -0.52
N GLY A 59 5.64 2.16 -1.01
CA GLY A 59 4.50 2.94 -1.43
C GLY A 59 4.85 3.94 -2.51
N ILE A 60 3.80 4.48 -3.11
CA ILE A 60 3.83 5.53 -4.11
C ILE A 60 3.13 6.72 -3.45
N PRO A 61 3.87 7.71 -2.95
CA PRO A 61 3.27 8.79 -2.16
C PRO A 61 2.42 9.75 -3.01
N GLU A 62 2.84 10.00 -4.25
CA GLU A 62 2.13 10.88 -5.17
C GLU A 62 0.93 10.14 -5.84
N PRO A 63 -0.21 10.79 -6.04
CA PRO A 63 -1.37 10.22 -6.75
C PRO A 63 -1.14 10.17 -8.28
N SER A 64 -0.08 9.48 -8.72
CA SER A 64 0.35 9.41 -10.12
C SER A 64 -0.47 8.42 -10.96
N MET A 65 -1.13 7.45 -10.30
CA MET A 65 -1.92 6.39 -10.93
C MET A 65 -3.19 6.08 -10.15
N GLN A 66 -4.09 5.29 -10.74
CA GLN A 66 -5.31 4.84 -10.08
C GLN A 66 -4.98 3.99 -8.85
N LEU A 67 -5.80 4.08 -7.80
CA LEU A 67 -5.56 3.40 -6.53
C LEU A 67 -5.42 1.88 -6.71
N ALA A 68 -6.21 1.25 -7.60
CA ALA A 68 -6.04 -0.18 -7.93
C ALA A 68 -4.63 -0.51 -8.45
N ALA A 69 -4.12 0.30 -9.38
CA ALA A 69 -2.79 0.13 -9.95
C ALA A 69 -1.69 0.40 -8.91
N ALA A 70 -1.85 1.47 -8.12
CA ALA A 70 -0.93 1.83 -7.05
C ALA A 70 -0.85 0.73 -5.98
N LEU A 71 -1.99 0.13 -5.59
CA LEU A 71 -2.05 -0.99 -4.66
C LEU A 71 -1.30 -2.20 -5.19
N ARG A 72 -1.51 -2.57 -6.45
CA ARG A 72 -0.82 -3.69 -7.08
C ARG A 72 0.69 -3.48 -7.11
N GLU A 73 1.13 -2.29 -7.51
CA GLU A 73 2.55 -1.95 -7.61
C GLU A 73 3.23 -1.89 -6.24
N ALA A 74 2.61 -1.22 -5.26
CA ALA A 74 3.11 -1.15 -3.89
C ALA A 74 3.17 -2.54 -3.23
N ALA A 75 2.11 -3.35 -3.37
CA ALA A 75 2.04 -4.70 -2.81
C ALA A 75 3.12 -5.62 -3.41
N THR A 76 3.30 -5.59 -4.73
CA THR A 76 4.36 -6.34 -5.42
C THR A 76 5.74 -5.90 -4.91
N SER A 77 5.98 -4.59 -4.86
CA SER A 77 7.27 -4.04 -4.47
C SER A 77 7.61 -4.28 -3.01
N ALA A 78 6.61 -4.29 -2.11
CA ALA A 78 6.80 -4.59 -0.69
C ALA A 78 7.36 -6.00 -0.45
N THR A 79 7.09 -6.97 -1.36
CA THR A 79 7.70 -8.31 -1.31
C THR A 79 9.20 -8.33 -1.61
N ARG A 80 9.73 -7.25 -2.19
CA ARG A 80 11.13 -7.09 -2.60
C ARG A 80 11.73 -5.79 -2.05
N ASP A 81 11.24 -5.33 -0.91
CA ASP A 81 11.80 -4.17 -0.22
C ASP A 81 13.31 -4.38 -0.03
N PRO A 82 14.17 -3.49 -0.56
CA PRO A 82 15.62 -3.71 -0.65
C PRO A 82 16.31 -3.81 0.72
N ARG A 83 15.62 -3.44 1.81
CA ARG A 83 16.11 -3.58 3.18
C ARG A 83 16.05 -5.03 3.69
N PHE A 84 15.30 -5.89 3.01
CA PHE A 84 15.05 -7.27 3.41
C PHE A 84 15.32 -8.24 2.24
N PRO A 85 15.61 -9.52 2.53
CA PRO A 85 15.54 -10.55 1.50
C PRO A 85 14.13 -10.62 0.88
N PRO A 86 14.00 -10.97 -0.41
CA PRO A 86 12.71 -11.18 -1.04
C PRO A 86 11.82 -12.11 -0.22
N LEU A 87 10.54 -11.77 -0.10
CA LEU A 87 9.55 -12.57 0.61
C LEU A 87 9.40 -13.95 -0.02
N GLN A 88 9.48 -14.99 0.80
CA GLN A 88 9.35 -16.38 0.35
C GLN A 88 7.92 -16.89 0.55
N ALA A 89 7.54 -17.92 -0.22
CA ALA A 89 6.18 -18.48 -0.19
C ALA A 89 5.83 -19.05 1.20
N GLU A 90 6.83 -19.58 1.92
CA GLU A 90 6.68 -20.16 3.25
C GLU A 90 6.41 -19.10 4.33
N GLU A 91 6.71 -17.82 4.06
CA GLU A 91 6.46 -16.72 4.99
C GLU A 91 5.03 -16.16 4.89
N LEU A 92 4.24 -16.52 3.87
CA LEU A 92 2.95 -15.90 3.56
C LEU A 92 1.91 -16.04 4.68
N ASP A 93 1.91 -17.17 5.40
CA ASP A 93 1.01 -17.40 6.53
C ASP A 93 1.48 -16.71 7.83
N ALA A 94 2.73 -16.25 7.84
CA ALA A 94 3.37 -15.59 8.98
C ALA A 94 3.49 -14.06 8.80
N ILE A 95 2.68 -13.46 7.92
CA ILE A 95 2.62 -12.01 7.74
C ILE A 95 1.21 -11.45 7.87
N THR A 96 1.13 -10.23 8.40
CA THR A 96 -0.03 -9.34 8.27
C THR A 96 0.25 -8.31 7.17
N VAL A 97 -0.83 -7.87 6.51
CA VAL A 97 -0.79 -6.88 5.44
C VAL A 97 -1.57 -5.65 5.91
N GLU A 98 -0.92 -4.50 5.84
CA GLU A 98 -1.49 -3.19 6.14
C GLU A 98 -1.46 -2.33 4.87
N VAL A 99 -2.52 -1.55 4.66
CA VAL A 99 -2.65 -0.64 3.53
C VAL A 99 -2.91 0.76 4.06
N THR A 100 -2.08 1.71 3.68
CA THR A 100 -2.24 3.13 4.00
C THR A 100 -2.54 3.91 2.73
N VAL A 101 -3.77 4.42 2.59
CA VAL A 101 -4.16 5.26 1.45
C VAL A 101 -4.02 6.73 1.83
N LEU A 102 -3.39 7.51 0.96
CA LEU A 102 -3.08 8.91 1.20
C LEU A 102 -4.04 9.83 0.44
N THR A 103 -4.35 10.96 1.05
CA THR A 103 -4.92 12.09 0.33
C THR A 103 -3.85 12.74 -0.56
N PRO A 104 -4.25 13.44 -1.63
CA PRO A 104 -3.32 14.29 -2.37
C PRO A 104 -2.60 15.26 -1.41
N PRO A 105 -1.29 15.47 -1.58
CA PRO A 105 -0.58 16.46 -0.77
C PRO A 105 -1.11 17.86 -1.09
N GLU A 106 -1.37 18.64 -0.05
CA GLU A 106 -1.76 20.05 -0.17
C GLU A 106 -0.62 20.93 0.33
N GLN A 107 -0.30 21.97 -0.42
CA GLN A 107 0.76 22.90 -0.05
C GLN A 107 0.31 23.76 1.14
N ILE A 108 1.12 23.77 2.20
CA ILE A 108 0.93 24.67 3.33
C ILE A 108 1.54 26.03 2.97
N GLU A 109 0.69 27.05 2.83
CA GLU A 109 1.11 28.42 2.52
C GLU A 109 1.25 29.26 3.79
N VAL A 110 2.45 29.78 4.02
CA VAL A 110 2.76 30.68 5.13
C VAL A 110 3.71 31.79 4.67
N ASP A 111 3.58 33.00 5.23
CA ASP A 111 4.42 34.14 4.85
C ASP A 111 5.90 33.99 5.29
N ALA A 112 6.16 33.14 6.28
CA ALA A 112 7.49 32.90 6.82
C ALA A 112 7.59 31.49 7.43
N PRO A 113 8.74 30.81 7.38
CA PRO A 113 8.89 29.44 7.90
C PRO A 113 8.54 29.28 9.39
N GLY A 114 8.68 30.34 10.20
CA GLY A 114 8.31 30.30 11.62
C GLY A 114 6.82 30.12 11.89
N LYS A 115 5.96 30.34 10.87
CA LYS A 115 4.50 30.26 11.00
C LYS A 115 3.91 28.89 10.61
N TYR A 116 4.71 27.94 10.12
CA TYR A 116 4.23 26.58 9.80
C TYR A 116 3.46 25.88 10.95
N PRO A 117 3.75 26.10 12.24
CA PRO A 117 2.95 25.50 13.31
C PRO A 117 1.54 26.10 13.48
N GLU A 118 1.28 27.28 12.88
CA GLU A 118 0.03 28.04 13.03
C GLU A 118 -0.94 27.86 11.86
N SER A 119 -0.51 27.16 10.80
CA SER A 119 -1.29 26.89 9.58
C SER A 119 -2.26 25.73 9.73
#